data_AF-A0A1V3IVA3-F1
#
_entry.id   AF-A0A1V3IVA3-F1
#
_cell.length_a   1.000
_cell.length_b   1.000
_cell.length_c   1.000
_cell.angle_alpha   90.00
_cell.angle_beta   90.00
_cell.angle_gamma   90.00
#
_symmetry.space_group_name_H-M   'P 1'
#
loop_
_entity.id
_entity.type
_entity.pdbx_description
1 polymer ?
#
loop_
_entity_poly.entity_id
_entity_poly.type
_entity_poly.pdbx_seq_one_letter_code
_entity_poly.pdbx_strand_id
1 'polypeptide(L)'
;MKKLFALTLCSMVLAGCDDSSPQNTATEQSPQTSQSAPEVVQEKPVKAISPEKFFDIPFTKTERGRVILNNAIDLFRHDYDIEDKTIVVKSENPLKLTLKESVFEDLDQKDIRNDLERKFIANIFEIFAHLNVDSVDLTLEPIKQNGKPYGKNAAIKGKVTRENALKVLQTYSAMKSFDDYISFDKDDEYNILGYSRSKQADEFNREEYRKQILTGLLTGKIEQPYEVVKLPLDVDFTTIQVKLKQAFDLSLFQNDSRELANGNQEYSTTISDVVRVYAIGKGKDKIEQVAVQFAVINDANIVMQSTGGIAAAMLATPNPDKSFNTVTSMMDTVGKKMKKSKNKESIEETKLVDGLTLKLTVHPRLGGIAFLTIEKLEKQPKVFN
;
A
#
# COMPACT_ATOMS: atom_id res chain seq x y z
N MET A 1 -31.05 -25.44 21.37
CA MET A 1 -30.14 -26.27 20.57
C MET A 1 -28.74 -25.67 20.65
N LYS A 2 -27.71 -26.46 20.95
CA LYS A 2 -26.30 -26.02 20.94
C LYS A 2 -25.66 -26.54 19.65
N LYS A 3 -24.94 -25.69 18.90
CA LYS A 3 -24.08 -26.12 17.79
C LYS A 3 -22.63 -25.79 18.18
N LEU A 4 -21.84 -26.82 18.46
CA LEU A 4 -20.38 -26.66 18.55
C LEU A 4 -19.83 -26.63 17.12
N PHE A 5 -18.94 -25.69 16.84
CA PHE A 5 -17.98 -25.83 15.74
C PHE A 5 -16.71 -26.45 16.31
N ALA A 6 -16.44 -27.71 15.94
CA ALA A 6 -15.12 -28.30 16.11
C ALA A 6 -14.25 -27.84 14.93
N LEU A 7 -13.08 -27.27 15.23
CA LEU A 7 -12.16 -26.75 14.23
C LEU A 7 -10.94 -27.66 14.18
N THR A 8 -10.81 -28.44 13.11
CA THR A 8 -9.80 -29.50 12.99
C THR A 8 -8.42 -28.91 12.75
N LEU A 9 -7.50 -29.13 13.69
CA LEU A 9 -6.07 -28.84 13.52
C LEU A 9 -5.40 -29.98 12.77
N CYS A 10 -4.92 -29.72 11.56
CA CYS A 10 -4.00 -30.62 10.86
C CYS A 10 -2.55 -30.31 11.29
N SER A 11 -2.00 -31.11 12.20
CA SER A 11 -0.58 -31.05 12.57
C SER A 11 0.28 -31.69 11.49
N MET A 12 1.25 -30.95 10.94
CA MET A 12 2.30 -31.53 10.11
C MET A 12 3.27 -32.35 10.99
N VAL A 13 3.55 -33.59 10.58
CA VAL A 13 4.63 -34.39 11.17
C VAL A 13 5.81 -34.35 10.20
N LEU A 14 6.89 -33.67 10.59
CA LEU A 14 8.20 -33.86 9.99
C LEU A 14 8.94 -34.94 10.80
N ALA A 15 9.26 -36.04 10.14
CA ALA A 15 10.18 -37.07 10.63
C ALA A 15 11.28 -37.26 9.57
N GLY A 16 12.54 -37.21 10.01
CA GLY A 16 13.70 -37.55 9.18
C GLY A 16 14.06 -39.04 9.27
N CYS A 17 15.36 -39.34 9.17
CA CYS A 17 16.00 -40.66 9.02
C CYS A 17 16.02 -41.19 7.56
N ASP A 18 17.11 -41.78 7.06
CA ASP A 18 18.48 -41.82 7.63
C ASP A 18 19.57 -42.04 6.56
N ASP A 19 20.82 -42.04 7.02
CA ASP A 19 22.07 -42.25 6.28
C ASP A 19 22.21 -43.62 5.58
N SER A 20 22.99 -43.70 4.50
CA SER A 20 23.62 -44.97 4.02
C SER A 20 24.83 -44.74 3.11
N SER A 21 26.03 -44.98 3.64
CA SER A 21 27.31 -45.22 2.93
C SER A 21 27.84 -46.62 3.38
N PRO A 22 28.96 -47.21 2.87
CA PRO A 22 30.00 -46.69 1.96
C PRO A 22 30.19 -47.65 0.72
N GLN A 23 31.34 -48.07 0.14
CA GLN A 23 32.79 -47.96 0.43
C GLN A 23 33.67 -48.31 -0.79
N ASN A 24 34.92 -47.81 -0.80
CA ASN A 24 36.07 -48.23 -1.64
C ASN A 24 35.99 -47.90 -3.16
N THR A 25 37.09 -47.80 -3.92
CA THR A 25 38.52 -48.14 -3.64
C THR A 25 39.45 -47.06 -4.20
N ALA A 26 40.65 -46.91 -3.63
CA ALA A 26 41.67 -45.97 -4.12
C ALA A 26 42.65 -46.62 -5.12
N THR A 27 43.28 -45.80 -5.96
CA THR A 27 44.53 -46.12 -6.66
C THR A 27 45.41 -44.87 -6.68
N GLU A 28 46.67 -44.99 -6.26
CA GLU A 28 47.64 -43.90 -6.27
C GLU A 28 48.37 -43.82 -7.62
N GLN A 29 48.60 -42.59 -8.12
CA GLN A 29 49.83 -42.30 -8.86
C GLN A 29 50.18 -40.80 -8.80
N SER A 30 51.47 -40.52 -8.58
CA SER A 30 52.04 -39.19 -8.29
C SER A 30 52.84 -38.67 -9.50
N PRO A 31 53.53 -37.52 -9.41
CA PRO A 31 52.96 -36.19 -9.23
C PRO A 31 53.46 -35.21 -10.31
N GLN A 32 52.66 -34.24 -10.78
CA GLN A 32 53.19 -33.23 -11.72
C GLN A 32 52.60 -31.82 -11.59
N THR A 33 53.52 -30.89 -11.30
CA THR A 33 53.51 -29.46 -11.64
C THR A 33 52.21 -28.66 -11.49
N SER A 34 52.14 -27.87 -10.42
CA SER A 34 51.21 -26.74 -10.28
C SER A 34 51.43 -25.72 -11.41
N GLN A 35 50.53 -25.70 -12.39
CA GLN A 35 50.26 -24.50 -13.19
C GLN A 35 48.95 -23.89 -12.72
N SER A 36 49.01 -22.66 -12.22
CA SER A 36 47.83 -21.90 -11.83
C SER A 36 47.04 -21.52 -13.08
N ALA A 37 46.05 -22.34 -13.45
CA ALA A 37 45.00 -21.91 -14.35
C ALA A 37 44.30 -20.68 -13.73
N PRO A 38 43.92 -19.67 -14.54
CA PRO A 38 43.17 -18.53 -14.02
C PRO A 38 41.86 -19.02 -13.41
N GLU A 39 41.49 -18.43 -12.27
CA GLU A 39 40.25 -18.73 -11.56
C GLU A 39 39.07 -18.34 -12.47
N VAL A 40 38.49 -19.34 -13.14
CA VAL A 40 37.29 -19.15 -13.95
C VAL A 40 36.15 -18.86 -12.98
N VAL A 41 35.88 -17.57 -12.80
CA VAL A 41 34.69 -17.06 -12.13
C VAL A 41 33.50 -17.74 -12.80
N GLN A 42 32.88 -18.70 -12.11
CA GLN A 42 31.66 -19.32 -12.57
C GLN A 42 30.57 -18.25 -12.54
N GLU A 43 30.30 -17.66 -13.70
CA GLU A 43 29.15 -16.76 -13.86
C GLU A 43 27.90 -17.52 -13.40
N LYS A 44 27.22 -17.01 -12.38
CA LYS A 44 25.95 -17.58 -11.92
C LYS A 44 25.02 -17.65 -13.13
N PRO A 45 24.40 -18.82 -13.41
CA PRO A 45 23.57 -18.99 -14.59
C PRO A 45 22.42 -17.99 -14.54
N VAL A 46 22.40 -17.06 -15.48
CA VAL A 46 21.33 -16.07 -15.62
C VAL A 46 20.04 -16.80 -15.91
N LYS A 47 19.07 -16.66 -15.01
CA LYS A 47 17.75 -17.26 -15.08
C LYS A 47 16.82 -16.48 -16.00
N ALA A 48 16.93 -15.15 -15.96
CA ALA A 48 16.13 -14.24 -16.77
C ALA A 48 16.44 -14.37 -18.28
N ILE A 49 15.41 -14.14 -19.09
CA ILE A 49 15.47 -14.26 -20.54
C ILE A 49 16.27 -13.08 -21.11
N SER A 50 17.36 -13.36 -21.82
CA SER A 50 18.08 -12.36 -22.62
C SER A 50 17.19 -11.88 -23.78
N PRO A 51 17.03 -10.56 -24.02
CA PRO A 51 16.11 -10.04 -25.03
C PRO A 51 16.45 -10.53 -26.45
N GLU A 52 17.72 -10.85 -26.74
CA GLU A 52 18.18 -11.50 -27.98
C GLU A 52 17.58 -12.90 -28.23
N LYS A 53 16.95 -13.54 -27.23
CA LYS A 53 16.21 -14.81 -27.36
C LYS A 53 14.69 -14.62 -27.36
N PHE A 54 14.22 -13.42 -27.04
CA PHE A 54 12.79 -13.09 -26.98
C PHE A 54 12.32 -12.31 -28.22
N PHE A 55 13.18 -11.43 -28.73
CA PHE A 55 12.93 -10.63 -29.93
C PHE A 55 13.64 -11.20 -31.15
N ASP A 56 12.83 -11.56 -32.13
CA ASP A 56 13.15 -11.81 -33.54
C ASP A 56 13.22 -10.51 -34.38
N ILE A 57 12.86 -9.37 -33.79
CA ILE A 57 12.86 -8.03 -34.39
C ILE A 57 14.13 -7.23 -34.03
N PRO A 58 14.57 -6.27 -34.86
CA PRO A 58 15.73 -5.43 -34.54
C PRO A 58 15.45 -4.47 -33.38
N PHE A 59 16.37 -4.37 -32.43
CA PHE A 59 16.31 -3.43 -31.31
C PHE A 59 17.71 -2.91 -30.95
N THR A 60 17.78 -1.86 -30.12
CA THR A 60 19.02 -1.32 -29.53
C THR A 60 18.95 -1.35 -28.00
N LYS A 61 20.04 -1.02 -27.30
CA LYS A 61 20.06 -0.94 -25.83
C LYS A 61 20.63 0.39 -25.33
N THR A 62 20.13 0.87 -24.19
CA THR A 62 20.80 1.95 -23.42
C THR A 62 22.08 1.45 -22.75
N GLU A 63 22.89 2.35 -22.20
CA GLU A 63 24.09 2.00 -21.43
C GLU A 63 23.80 1.08 -20.23
N ARG A 64 22.62 1.21 -19.62
CA ARG A 64 22.13 0.31 -18.54
C ARG A 64 21.56 -1.01 -19.06
N GLY A 65 21.47 -1.19 -20.38
CA GLY A 65 20.97 -2.40 -21.03
C GLY A 65 19.47 -2.40 -21.36
N ARG A 66 18.75 -1.28 -21.16
CA ARG A 66 17.31 -1.19 -21.45
C ARG A 66 17.06 -1.29 -22.95
N VAL A 67 16.19 -2.20 -23.38
CA VAL A 67 15.79 -2.40 -24.77
C VAL A 67 15.08 -1.16 -25.29
N ILE A 68 15.46 -0.71 -26.49
CA ILE A 68 14.81 0.36 -27.26
C ILE A 68 14.40 -0.21 -28.62
N LEU A 69 13.10 -0.17 -28.90
CA LEU A 69 12.47 -0.65 -30.13
C LEU A 69 12.37 0.48 -31.15
N ASN A 70 12.19 0.13 -32.43
CA ASN A 70 12.21 1.10 -33.52
C ASN A 70 10.87 1.84 -33.71
N ASN A 71 9.74 1.20 -33.40
CA ASN A 71 8.41 1.74 -33.62
C ASN A 71 7.39 1.20 -32.58
N ALA A 72 6.19 1.78 -32.57
CA ALA A 72 5.14 1.41 -31.62
C ALA A 72 4.39 0.11 -31.96
N ILE A 73 4.51 -0.45 -33.17
CA ILE A 73 3.89 -1.73 -33.51
C ILE A 73 4.70 -2.85 -32.86
N ASP A 74 6.04 -2.80 -32.98
CA ASP A 74 6.97 -3.72 -32.33
C ASP A 74 6.77 -3.80 -30.80
N LEU A 75 6.51 -2.66 -30.14
CA LEU A 75 6.25 -2.58 -28.70
C LEU A 75 4.94 -3.28 -28.31
N PHE A 76 3.91 -3.12 -29.12
CA PHE A 76 2.54 -3.53 -28.79
C PHE A 76 2.11 -4.87 -29.42
N ARG A 77 3.00 -5.53 -30.17
CA ARG A 77 2.77 -6.75 -30.97
C ARG A 77 2.22 -7.97 -30.22
N HIS A 78 2.27 -7.98 -28.89
CA HIS A 78 1.79 -9.08 -28.05
C HIS A 78 0.38 -8.85 -27.50
N ASP A 79 -0.05 -7.59 -27.43
CA ASP A 79 -1.36 -7.19 -26.89
C ASP A 79 -2.32 -6.67 -28.00
N TYR A 80 -1.77 -6.22 -29.13
CA TYR A 80 -2.53 -5.61 -30.23
C TYR A 80 -1.99 -6.03 -31.60
N ASP A 81 -2.90 -6.04 -32.58
CA ASP A 81 -2.71 -6.52 -33.93
C ASP A 81 -3.08 -5.45 -34.98
N ILE A 82 -2.34 -5.41 -36.09
CA ILE A 82 -2.47 -4.40 -37.15
C ILE A 82 -3.47 -4.79 -38.26
N GLU A 83 -3.70 -6.09 -38.48
CA GLU A 83 -4.64 -6.62 -39.46
C GLU A 83 -6.09 -6.49 -38.94
N ASP A 84 -6.31 -6.89 -37.68
CA ASP A 84 -7.53 -6.63 -36.90
C ASP A 84 -7.70 -5.14 -36.54
N LYS A 85 -6.63 -4.34 -36.71
CA LYS A 85 -6.58 -2.90 -36.45
C LYS A 85 -6.92 -2.57 -34.99
N THR A 86 -6.50 -3.40 -34.05
CA THR A 86 -6.58 -3.09 -32.61
C THR A 86 -5.47 -2.12 -32.22
N ILE A 87 -4.35 -2.08 -32.95
CA ILE A 87 -3.46 -0.91 -33.02
C ILE A 87 -3.68 -0.14 -34.34
N VAL A 88 -3.67 1.20 -34.25
CA VAL A 88 -3.71 2.12 -35.40
C VAL A 88 -2.71 3.25 -35.19
N VAL A 89 -1.56 3.20 -35.86
CA VAL A 89 -0.60 4.31 -35.92
C VAL A 89 -1.10 5.35 -36.94
N LYS A 90 -1.20 6.61 -36.50
CA LYS A 90 -1.70 7.76 -37.29
C LYS A 90 -0.57 8.72 -37.68
N SER A 91 0.56 8.67 -36.98
CA SER A 91 1.80 9.37 -37.28
C SER A 91 2.90 8.82 -36.37
N GLU A 92 4.15 8.78 -36.84
CA GLU A 92 5.29 8.30 -36.04
C GLU A 92 6.03 9.45 -35.33
N ASN A 93 6.04 10.65 -35.93
CA ASN A 93 6.69 11.83 -35.33
C ASN A 93 5.83 13.11 -35.53
N PRO A 94 5.30 13.71 -34.45
CA PRO A 94 5.20 13.13 -33.11
C PRO A 94 4.33 11.87 -33.14
N LEU A 95 4.61 10.90 -32.26
CA LEU A 95 3.88 9.64 -32.23
C LEU A 95 2.40 9.89 -31.96
N LYS A 96 1.52 9.42 -32.83
CA LYS A 96 0.06 9.45 -32.66
C LYS A 96 -0.47 8.05 -32.89
N LEU A 97 -1.07 7.44 -31.87
CA LEU A 97 -1.58 6.08 -32.01
C LEU A 97 -2.94 5.90 -31.34
N THR A 98 -3.62 4.82 -31.70
CA THR A 98 -4.88 4.41 -31.09
C THR A 98 -4.84 2.92 -30.83
N LEU A 99 -5.10 2.56 -29.57
CA LEU A 99 -5.18 1.20 -29.07
C LEU A 99 -6.64 0.91 -28.73
N LYS A 100 -7.16 -0.21 -29.21
CA LYS A 100 -8.55 -0.61 -28.98
C LYS A 100 -8.61 -1.71 -27.92
N GLU A 101 -9.33 -1.42 -26.84
CA GLU A 101 -9.44 -2.31 -25.69
C GLU A 101 -10.70 -3.15 -25.77
N SER A 102 -10.56 -4.48 -25.89
CA SER A 102 -11.70 -5.38 -25.76
C SER A 102 -12.21 -5.38 -24.32
N VAL A 103 -13.44 -4.89 -24.12
CA VAL A 103 -14.11 -4.87 -22.81
C VAL A 103 -15.31 -5.82 -22.80
N PHE A 104 -15.46 -6.53 -21.68
CA PHE A 104 -16.59 -7.43 -21.45
C PHE A 104 -17.86 -6.61 -21.16
N GLU A 105 -19.03 -7.10 -21.61
CA GLU A 105 -20.28 -6.34 -21.55
C GLU A 105 -21.03 -6.44 -20.20
N ASP A 106 -20.61 -7.36 -19.32
CA ASP A 106 -21.14 -7.62 -17.98
C ASP A 106 -20.42 -6.84 -16.86
N LEU A 107 -19.22 -6.31 -17.14
CA LEU A 107 -18.51 -5.40 -16.24
C LEU A 107 -19.22 -4.05 -16.12
N ASP A 108 -19.20 -3.45 -14.92
CA ASP A 108 -19.79 -2.13 -14.71
C ASP A 108 -18.93 -1.00 -15.32
N GLN A 109 -19.54 0.18 -15.51
CA GLN A 109 -18.86 1.33 -16.14
C GLN A 109 -17.70 1.89 -15.31
N LYS A 110 -17.71 1.70 -13.98
CA LYS A 110 -16.61 2.13 -13.11
C LYS A 110 -15.43 1.19 -13.26
N ASP A 111 -15.64 -0.12 -13.31
CA ASP A 111 -14.57 -1.11 -13.39
C ASP A 111 -13.94 -1.14 -14.78
N ILE A 112 -14.74 -1.02 -15.85
CA ILE A 112 -14.25 -0.76 -17.21
C ILE A 112 -13.41 0.52 -17.25
N ARG A 113 -13.88 1.60 -16.61
CA ARG A 113 -13.11 2.85 -16.52
C ARG A 113 -11.80 2.65 -15.75
N ASN A 114 -11.81 1.88 -14.67
CA ASN A 114 -10.65 1.63 -13.82
C ASN A 114 -9.55 0.85 -14.58
N ASP A 115 -9.94 -0.15 -15.39
CA ASP A 115 -9.00 -0.87 -16.27
C ASP A 115 -8.43 0.03 -17.37
N LEU A 116 -9.26 0.86 -18.02
CA LEU A 116 -8.81 1.84 -19.01
C LEU A 116 -7.81 2.83 -18.41
N GLU A 117 -8.06 3.36 -17.22
CA GLU A 117 -7.13 4.28 -16.54
C GLU A 117 -5.81 3.57 -16.19
N ARG A 118 -5.87 2.32 -15.72
CA ARG A 118 -4.69 1.47 -15.48
C ARG A 118 -3.88 1.26 -16.76
N LYS A 119 -4.50 0.80 -17.84
CA LYS A 119 -3.84 0.51 -19.13
C LYS A 119 -3.29 1.76 -19.80
N PHE A 120 -4.01 2.89 -19.77
CA PHE A 120 -3.51 4.14 -20.33
C PHE A 120 -2.22 4.59 -19.65
N ILE A 121 -2.15 4.51 -18.31
CA ILE A 121 -0.94 4.82 -17.55
C ILE A 121 0.19 3.87 -17.95
N ALA A 122 -0.05 2.54 -17.94
CA ALA A 122 0.96 1.55 -18.30
C ALA A 122 1.53 1.82 -19.71
N ASN A 123 0.66 1.91 -20.72
CA ASN A 123 1.06 2.07 -22.13
C ASN A 123 1.83 3.36 -22.38
N ILE A 124 1.54 4.45 -21.64
CA ILE A 124 2.35 5.68 -21.68
C ILE A 124 3.78 5.45 -21.16
N PHE A 125 3.95 4.67 -20.08
CA PHE A 125 5.26 4.38 -19.52
C PHE A 125 6.04 3.35 -20.34
N GLU A 126 5.38 2.34 -20.92
CA GLU A 126 6.00 1.44 -21.91
C GLU A 126 6.58 2.21 -23.10
N ILE A 127 5.79 3.15 -23.66
CA ILE A 127 6.21 3.99 -24.79
C ILE A 127 7.46 4.81 -24.44
N PHE A 128 7.53 5.42 -23.27
CA PHE A 128 8.71 6.21 -22.89
C PHE A 128 9.88 5.36 -22.37
N ALA A 129 9.65 4.14 -21.87
CA ALA A 129 10.71 3.19 -21.62
C ALA A 129 11.34 2.71 -22.94
N HIS A 130 10.54 2.20 -23.87
CA HIS A 130 11.05 1.43 -25.01
C HIS A 130 11.14 2.19 -26.33
N LEU A 131 10.63 3.43 -26.43
CA LEU A 131 10.76 4.26 -27.63
C LEU A 131 11.46 5.60 -27.35
N ASN A 132 12.32 6.00 -28.29
CA ASN A 132 13.00 7.30 -28.28
C ASN A 132 12.11 8.40 -28.87
N VAL A 133 10.98 8.67 -28.19
CA VAL A 133 10.03 9.74 -28.56
C VAL A 133 9.90 10.78 -27.45
N ASP A 134 9.77 12.05 -27.85
CA ASP A 134 9.61 13.20 -26.94
C ASP A 134 8.16 13.42 -26.51
N SER A 135 7.19 13.01 -27.33
CA SER A 135 5.77 13.07 -26.99
C SER A 135 4.94 12.06 -27.77
N VAL A 136 3.83 11.66 -27.17
CA VAL A 136 2.82 10.77 -27.76
C VAL A 136 1.42 11.34 -27.59
N ASP A 137 0.61 11.26 -28.64
CA ASP A 137 -0.85 11.45 -28.62
C ASP A 137 -1.50 10.06 -28.62
N LEU A 138 -1.82 9.57 -27.41
CA LEU A 138 -2.40 8.24 -27.22
C LEU A 138 -3.93 8.38 -27.13
N THR A 139 -4.65 7.53 -27.86
CA THR A 139 -6.07 7.25 -27.63
C THR A 139 -6.26 5.78 -27.26
N LEU A 140 -6.84 5.51 -26.10
CA LEU A 140 -7.25 4.18 -25.65
C LEU A 140 -8.78 4.10 -25.79
N GLU A 141 -9.25 3.35 -26.79
CA GLU A 141 -10.66 3.27 -27.20
C GLU A 141 -11.27 1.93 -26.80
N PRO A 142 -12.19 1.86 -25.81
CA PRO A 142 -12.85 0.61 -25.48
C PRO A 142 -13.81 0.19 -26.60
N ILE A 143 -13.71 -1.08 -26.99
CA ILE A 143 -14.58 -1.77 -27.93
C ILE A 143 -15.22 -2.98 -27.26
N LYS A 144 -16.46 -3.27 -27.63
CA LYS A 144 -17.13 -4.53 -27.31
C LYS A 144 -16.42 -5.68 -28.01
N GLN A 145 -16.60 -6.91 -27.51
CA GLN A 145 -16.08 -8.15 -28.12
C GLN A 145 -16.46 -8.33 -29.61
N ASN A 146 -17.52 -7.67 -30.09
CA ASN A 146 -17.93 -7.66 -31.50
C ASN A 146 -17.34 -6.50 -32.33
N GLY A 147 -16.25 -5.88 -31.87
CA GLY A 147 -15.52 -4.80 -32.55
C GLY A 147 -16.19 -3.42 -32.53
N LYS A 148 -17.38 -3.28 -31.96
CA LYS A 148 -18.13 -2.01 -31.93
C LYS A 148 -17.69 -1.11 -30.76
N PRO A 149 -17.61 0.22 -30.91
CA PRO A 149 -17.23 1.13 -29.83
C PRO A 149 -18.10 0.97 -28.57
N TYR A 150 -17.47 0.99 -27.40
CA TYR A 150 -18.15 0.94 -26.12
C TYR A 150 -18.62 2.35 -25.71
N GLY A 151 -19.92 2.60 -25.91
CA GLY A 151 -20.58 3.83 -25.46
C GLY A 151 -20.15 5.10 -26.22
N LYS A 152 -20.40 6.26 -25.62
CA LYS A 152 -19.92 7.57 -26.08
C LYS A 152 -19.01 8.16 -25.01
N ASN A 153 -17.87 8.72 -25.42
CA ASN A 153 -16.87 9.36 -24.55
C ASN A 153 -16.20 8.45 -23.50
N ALA A 154 -16.27 7.12 -23.64
CA ALA A 154 -15.58 6.20 -22.71
C ALA A 154 -14.05 6.17 -22.91
N ALA A 155 -13.57 6.45 -24.12
CA ALA A 155 -12.15 6.46 -24.48
C ALA A 155 -11.33 7.48 -23.68
N ILE A 156 -10.11 7.08 -23.28
CA ILE A 156 -9.12 7.99 -22.70
C ILE A 156 -8.21 8.47 -23.83
N LYS A 157 -7.98 9.78 -23.91
CA LYS A 157 -7.09 10.36 -24.91
C LYS A 157 -6.32 11.55 -24.36
N GLY A 158 -5.08 11.72 -24.82
CA GLY A 158 -4.30 12.91 -24.51
C GLY A 158 -2.88 12.87 -25.08
N LYS A 159 -2.33 14.07 -25.26
CA LYS A 159 -0.92 14.26 -25.60
C LYS A 159 -0.08 14.32 -24.32
N VAL A 160 0.85 13.40 -24.16
CA VAL A 160 1.81 13.34 -23.04
C VAL A 160 3.21 13.60 -23.59
N THR A 161 4.05 14.32 -22.84
CA THR A 161 5.49 14.49 -23.15
C THR A 161 6.36 13.59 -22.26
N ARG A 162 7.54 13.22 -22.76
CA ARG A 162 8.53 12.42 -22.05
C ARG A 162 8.94 13.05 -20.71
N GLU A 163 9.12 14.37 -20.73
CA GLU A 163 9.41 15.18 -19.54
C GLU A 163 8.27 15.12 -18.51
N ASN A 164 7.01 15.22 -18.94
CA ASN A 164 5.86 15.18 -18.05
C ASN A 164 5.67 13.79 -17.44
N ALA A 165 5.78 12.73 -18.26
CA ALA A 165 5.75 11.36 -17.77
C ALA A 165 6.86 11.08 -16.75
N LEU A 166 8.09 11.57 -16.99
CA LEU A 166 9.20 11.43 -16.05
C LEU A 166 8.93 12.13 -14.71
N LYS A 167 8.37 13.36 -14.71
CA LYS A 167 7.99 14.07 -13.48
C LYS A 167 6.89 13.35 -12.71
N VAL A 168 5.89 12.78 -13.40
CA VAL A 168 4.84 11.96 -12.77
C VAL A 168 5.46 10.70 -12.13
N LEU A 169 6.36 10.01 -12.84
CA LEU A 169 7.09 8.85 -12.32
C LEU A 169 7.84 9.19 -11.02
N GLN A 170 8.61 10.28 -11.03
CA GLN A 170 9.41 10.78 -9.90
C GLN A 170 8.57 11.32 -8.72
N THR A 171 7.29 11.66 -8.94
CA THR A 171 6.42 12.21 -7.88
C THR A 171 5.57 11.15 -7.18
N TYR A 172 5.25 10.05 -7.86
CA TYR A 172 4.44 8.95 -7.29
C TYR A 172 5.20 7.62 -7.16
N SER A 173 6.54 7.64 -7.17
CA SER A 173 7.40 6.47 -6.89
C SER A 173 8.82 6.89 -6.49
N ALA A 174 9.68 5.91 -6.15
CA ALA A 174 11.11 6.10 -5.95
C ALA A 174 11.94 6.10 -7.26
N MET A 175 11.32 5.83 -8.41
CA MET A 175 11.99 5.70 -9.71
C MET A 175 12.48 7.07 -10.21
N LYS A 176 13.75 7.13 -10.62
CA LYS A 176 14.42 8.39 -11.04
C LYS A 176 14.43 8.56 -12.56
N SER A 177 14.28 7.47 -13.29
CA SER A 177 14.42 7.37 -14.74
C SER A 177 13.52 6.27 -15.31
N PHE A 178 13.32 6.27 -16.64
CA PHE A 178 12.66 5.17 -17.34
C PHE A 178 13.50 3.88 -17.39
N ASP A 179 14.76 3.88 -16.93
CA ASP A 179 15.49 2.63 -16.67
C ASP A 179 14.99 1.95 -15.38
N ASP A 180 14.58 2.72 -14.37
CA ASP A 180 14.14 2.15 -13.08
C ASP A 180 12.69 1.59 -13.16
N TYR A 181 11.97 1.93 -14.22
CA TYR A 181 10.69 1.30 -14.62
C TYR A 181 10.88 -0.15 -15.10
N ILE A 182 12.11 -0.55 -15.44
CA ILE A 182 12.43 -1.81 -16.12
C ILE A 182 13.32 -2.69 -15.24
N SER A 183 13.11 -4.00 -15.34
CA SER A 183 13.84 -5.00 -14.56
C SER A 183 15.17 -5.40 -15.21
N PHE A 184 16.21 -5.38 -14.38
CA PHE A 184 17.53 -5.96 -14.65
C PHE A 184 17.83 -7.13 -13.70
N ASP A 185 16.81 -7.67 -13.04
CA ASP A 185 16.91 -8.84 -12.16
C ASP A 185 17.29 -10.08 -13.00
N LYS A 186 18.47 -10.63 -12.73
CA LYS A 186 19.04 -11.78 -13.46
C LYS A 186 18.55 -13.12 -12.93
N ASP A 187 18.01 -13.15 -11.71
CA ASP A 187 17.63 -14.36 -11.00
C ASP A 187 16.13 -14.70 -11.14
N ASP A 188 15.36 -13.86 -11.85
CA ASP A 188 13.92 -14.01 -12.11
C ASP A 188 13.65 -14.73 -13.45
N GLU A 189 13.17 -15.98 -13.41
CA GLU A 189 13.07 -16.90 -14.56
C GLU A 189 12.07 -16.47 -15.65
N TYR A 190 11.10 -15.61 -15.34
CA TYR A 190 10.07 -15.15 -16.29
C TYR A 190 10.33 -13.74 -16.82
N ASN A 191 11.38 -13.08 -16.32
CA ASN A 191 11.75 -11.71 -16.62
C ASN A 191 12.56 -11.61 -17.92
N ILE A 192 12.24 -10.64 -18.79
CA ILE A 192 13.05 -10.33 -19.99
C ILE A 192 13.98 -9.17 -19.65
N LEU A 193 15.28 -9.42 -19.60
CA LEU A 193 16.28 -8.45 -19.12
C LEU A 193 16.28 -7.17 -19.94
N GLY A 194 16.02 -6.04 -19.27
CA GLY A 194 15.96 -4.73 -19.91
C GLY A 194 14.69 -4.48 -20.73
N TYR A 195 13.68 -5.35 -20.66
CA TYR A 195 12.38 -5.15 -21.31
C TYR A 195 11.18 -5.30 -20.36
N SER A 196 11.16 -6.33 -19.50
CA SER A 196 10.06 -6.53 -18.56
C SER A 196 10.06 -5.45 -17.45
N ARG A 197 8.87 -5.12 -16.92
CA ARG A 197 8.69 -4.14 -15.83
C ARG A 197 9.47 -4.48 -14.58
N SER A 198 9.89 -3.46 -13.85
CA SER A 198 10.41 -3.61 -12.49
C SER A 198 9.28 -3.80 -11.47
N LYS A 199 9.61 -4.38 -10.31
CA LYS A 199 8.67 -4.50 -9.17
C LYS A 199 8.13 -3.12 -8.73
N GLN A 200 8.91 -2.05 -8.88
CA GLN A 200 8.45 -0.67 -8.63
C GLN A 200 7.46 -0.15 -9.69
N ALA A 201 7.59 -0.57 -10.96
CA ALA A 201 6.65 -0.22 -12.03
C ALA A 201 5.27 -0.85 -11.84
N ASP A 202 5.21 -2.10 -11.36
CA ASP A 202 3.94 -2.75 -11.02
C ASP A 202 3.28 -2.12 -9.78
N GLU A 203 4.06 -1.71 -8.79
CA GLU A 203 3.55 -1.00 -7.59
C GLU A 203 3.11 0.44 -7.86
N PHE A 204 3.66 1.11 -8.88
CA PHE A 204 3.37 2.51 -9.20
C PHE A 204 1.91 2.76 -9.61
N ASN A 205 1.27 1.82 -10.33
CA ASN A 205 -0.10 1.98 -10.84
C ASN A 205 -1.19 1.54 -9.83
N ARG A 206 -0.95 1.76 -8.53
CA ARG A 206 -1.90 1.49 -7.43
C ARG A 206 -3.11 2.43 -7.50
N GLU A 207 -4.26 1.92 -7.07
CA GLU A 207 -5.55 2.63 -7.18
C GLU A 207 -5.59 3.95 -6.40
N GLU A 208 -4.85 4.04 -5.29
CA GLU A 208 -4.74 5.23 -4.43
C GLU A 208 -4.27 6.48 -5.19
N TYR A 209 -3.35 6.32 -6.15
CA TYR A 209 -2.75 7.43 -6.91
C TYR A 209 -3.14 7.47 -8.38
N ARG A 210 -3.86 6.45 -8.89
CA ARG A 210 -4.19 6.27 -10.32
C ARG A 210 -4.78 7.52 -10.98
N LYS A 211 -5.70 8.22 -10.30
CA LYS A 211 -6.36 9.43 -10.83
C LYS A 211 -5.44 10.64 -10.85
N GLN A 212 -4.56 10.77 -9.86
CA GLN A 212 -3.58 11.83 -9.72
C GLN A 212 -2.44 11.66 -10.73
N ILE A 213 -1.95 10.43 -10.91
CA ILE A 213 -1.03 10.02 -11.98
C ILE A 213 -1.64 10.36 -13.35
N LEU A 214 -2.86 9.89 -13.63
CA LEU A 214 -3.55 10.16 -14.91
C LEU A 214 -3.76 11.66 -15.17
N THR A 215 -4.15 12.42 -14.14
CA THR A 215 -4.33 13.87 -14.23
C THR A 215 -3.00 14.58 -14.50
N GLY A 216 -1.92 14.15 -13.86
CA GLY A 216 -0.55 14.59 -14.13
C GLY A 216 -0.17 14.35 -15.59
N LEU A 217 -0.32 13.12 -16.09
CA LEU A 217 0.00 12.76 -17.48
C LEU A 217 -0.80 13.58 -18.51
N LEU A 218 -2.12 13.72 -18.30
CA LEU A 218 -3.04 14.37 -19.25
C LEU A 218 -3.03 15.90 -19.21
N THR A 219 -2.60 16.52 -18.10
CA THR A 219 -2.75 17.98 -17.89
C THR A 219 -1.47 18.72 -17.49
N GLY A 220 -0.40 18.00 -17.13
CA GLY A 220 0.82 18.58 -16.55
C GLY A 220 0.67 19.09 -15.11
N LYS A 221 -0.53 18.97 -14.51
CA LYS A 221 -0.78 19.33 -13.11
C LYS A 221 -0.46 18.14 -12.22
N ILE A 222 0.74 18.16 -11.66
CA ILE A 222 1.23 17.13 -10.75
C ILE A 222 1.07 17.65 -9.32
N GLU A 223 0.28 16.94 -8.52
CA GLU A 223 0.08 17.25 -7.10
C GLU A 223 0.97 16.35 -6.25
N GLN A 224 1.76 16.92 -5.34
CA GLN A 224 2.58 16.15 -4.41
C GLN A 224 1.67 15.23 -3.56
N PRO A 225 1.87 13.89 -3.55
CA PRO A 225 1.18 13.01 -2.61
C PRO A 225 1.67 13.28 -1.18
N TYR A 226 0.77 13.10 -0.22
CA TYR A 226 1.02 13.28 1.22
C TYR A 226 0.42 12.13 2.00
N GLU A 227 1.06 11.74 3.09
CA GLU A 227 0.52 10.80 4.08
C GLU A 227 0.32 11.49 5.44
N VAL A 228 -0.48 10.85 6.30
CA VAL A 228 -0.70 11.31 7.68
C VAL A 228 0.06 10.38 8.61
N VAL A 229 1.14 10.89 9.19
CA VAL A 229 1.99 10.14 10.13
C VAL A 229 1.55 10.39 11.57
N LYS A 230 1.70 9.38 12.43
CA LYS A 230 1.60 9.55 13.89
C LYS A 230 2.97 9.95 14.42
N LEU A 231 3.03 11.09 15.09
CA LEU A 231 4.20 11.53 15.84
C LEU A 231 4.07 11.11 17.31
N PRO A 232 5.19 10.96 18.05
CA PRO A 232 5.15 10.75 19.49
C PRO A 232 4.39 11.86 20.24
N LEU A 233 3.63 11.43 21.24
CA LEU A 233 3.05 12.24 22.28
C LEU A 233 4.09 12.46 23.38
N ASP A 234 4.12 13.67 23.95
CA ASP A 234 4.99 14.02 25.07
C ASP A 234 4.33 13.58 26.39
N VAL A 235 4.30 12.25 26.62
CA VAL A 235 3.63 11.63 27.77
C VAL A 235 4.26 10.29 28.16
N ASP A 236 4.53 10.13 29.46
CA ASP A 236 4.76 8.81 30.06
C ASP A 236 3.41 8.19 30.47
N PHE A 237 3.08 7.03 29.87
CA PHE A 237 1.84 6.33 30.20
C PHE A 237 1.75 5.92 31.67
N THR A 238 2.88 5.73 32.37
CA THR A 238 2.91 5.37 33.79
C THR A 238 2.22 6.43 34.66
N THR A 239 2.31 7.71 34.30
CA THR A 239 1.59 8.80 34.96
C THR A 239 0.06 8.64 34.84
N ILE A 240 -0.43 8.27 33.66
CA ILE A 240 -1.85 7.94 33.43
C ILE A 240 -2.27 6.71 34.25
N GLN A 241 -1.46 5.64 34.22
CA GLN A 241 -1.71 4.44 35.01
C GLN A 241 -1.80 4.75 36.51
N VAL A 242 -0.87 5.55 37.06
CA VAL A 242 -0.86 5.97 38.48
C VAL A 242 -2.16 6.70 38.87
N LYS A 243 -2.64 7.62 38.03
CA LYS A 243 -3.88 8.36 38.29
C LYS A 243 -5.12 7.46 38.24
N LEU A 244 -5.14 6.46 37.37
CA LEU A 244 -6.20 5.44 37.35
C LEU A 244 -6.20 4.57 38.62
N LYS A 245 -5.03 4.22 39.18
CA LYS A 245 -4.97 3.49 40.47
C LYS A 245 -5.59 4.32 41.60
N GLN A 246 -5.21 5.59 41.67
CA GLN A 246 -5.70 6.54 42.69
C GLN A 246 -7.21 6.80 42.59
N ALA A 247 -7.78 6.79 41.38
CA ALA A 247 -9.20 7.07 41.16
C ALA A 247 -10.14 5.86 41.38
N PHE A 248 -9.65 4.63 41.23
CA PHE A 248 -10.48 3.42 41.16
C PHE A 248 -10.05 2.28 42.11
N ASP A 249 -9.10 2.53 43.03
CA ASP A 249 -8.53 1.56 43.98
C ASP A 249 -8.15 0.20 43.35
N LEU A 250 -7.49 0.28 42.20
CA LEU A 250 -7.05 -0.87 41.41
C LEU A 250 -5.79 -1.48 42.07
N SER A 251 -5.97 -2.10 43.24
CA SER A 251 -4.89 -2.60 44.11
C SER A 251 -4.09 -3.78 43.53
N LEU A 252 -4.62 -4.46 42.50
CA LEU A 252 -3.96 -5.60 41.82
C LEU A 252 -3.80 -5.31 40.33
N PHE A 253 -2.58 -4.96 39.91
CA PHE A 253 -2.24 -4.76 38.50
C PHE A 253 -1.54 -5.98 37.90
N GLN A 254 -2.14 -6.55 36.87
CA GLN A 254 -1.37 -7.08 35.74
C GLN A 254 -1.09 -5.90 34.80
N ASN A 255 0.18 -5.65 34.50
CA ASN A 255 0.57 -4.68 33.48
C ASN A 255 0.45 -5.35 32.12
N ASP A 256 -0.77 -5.38 31.57
CA ASP A 256 -1.04 -5.97 30.27
C ASP A 256 -0.33 -5.16 29.17
N SER A 257 0.86 -5.64 28.80
CA SER A 257 1.60 -5.23 27.61
C SER A 257 1.52 -6.34 26.56
N ARG A 258 1.15 -5.99 25.32
CA ARG A 258 1.20 -6.93 24.19
C ARG A 258 1.82 -6.28 22.96
N GLU A 259 2.59 -7.08 22.22
CA GLU A 259 3.08 -6.69 20.90
C GLU A 259 1.92 -6.74 19.88
N LEU A 260 1.88 -5.74 19.01
CA LEU A 260 0.94 -5.64 17.91
C LEU A 260 1.62 -6.08 16.61
N ALA A 261 0.84 -6.45 15.59
CA ALA A 261 1.36 -6.97 14.31
C ALA A 261 2.24 -5.98 13.51
N ASN A 262 2.39 -4.73 13.96
CA ASN A 262 3.29 -3.72 13.41
C ASN A 262 4.56 -3.49 14.27
N GLY A 263 4.82 -4.32 15.28
CA GLY A 263 5.96 -4.21 16.20
C GLY A 263 5.81 -3.16 17.31
N ASN A 264 4.72 -2.38 17.34
CA ASN A 264 4.43 -1.50 18.47
C ASN A 264 3.93 -2.32 19.68
N GLN A 265 4.18 -1.81 20.87
CA GLN A 265 3.61 -2.32 22.12
C GLN A 265 2.33 -1.56 22.46
N GLU A 266 1.27 -2.28 22.79
CA GLU A 266 0.09 -1.76 23.48
C GLU A 266 0.26 -1.98 24.99
N TYR A 267 0.11 -0.92 25.78
CA TYR A 267 0.02 -0.97 27.24
C TYR A 267 -1.41 -0.62 27.66
N SER A 268 -2.03 -1.40 28.54
CA SER A 268 -3.42 -1.12 28.97
C SER A 268 -3.63 -1.04 30.47
N THR A 269 -4.79 -0.52 30.86
CA THR A 269 -5.30 -0.47 32.23
C THR A 269 -6.82 -0.58 32.16
N THR A 270 -7.32 -1.76 32.53
CA THR A 270 -8.75 -2.08 32.56
C THR A 270 -9.35 -1.56 33.87
N ILE A 271 -10.46 -0.83 33.77
CA ILE A 271 -11.24 -0.31 34.92
C ILE A 271 -12.48 -1.19 35.13
N SER A 272 -13.06 -1.70 34.03
CA SER A 272 -14.11 -2.72 34.00
C SER A 272 -14.17 -3.38 32.61
N ASP A 273 -15.00 -4.41 32.45
CA ASP A 273 -15.19 -5.14 31.19
C ASP A 273 -15.48 -4.25 29.97
N VAL A 274 -16.05 -3.05 30.19
CA VAL A 274 -16.39 -2.09 29.13
C VAL A 274 -15.50 -0.84 29.12
N VAL A 275 -14.81 -0.50 30.23
CA VAL A 275 -13.95 0.68 30.31
C VAL A 275 -12.47 0.31 30.47
N ARG A 276 -11.65 0.70 29.48
CA ARG A 276 -10.20 0.47 29.44
C ARG A 276 -9.48 1.68 28.86
N VAL A 277 -8.45 2.16 29.55
CA VAL A 277 -7.49 3.14 29.01
C VAL A 277 -6.26 2.38 28.50
N TYR A 278 -5.74 2.76 27.35
CA TYR A 278 -4.58 2.12 26.74
C TYR A 278 -3.73 3.11 25.95
N ALA A 279 -2.47 2.77 25.74
CA ALA A 279 -1.52 3.55 24.96
C ALA A 279 -0.72 2.63 24.04
N ILE A 280 -0.39 3.12 22.85
CA ILE A 280 0.33 2.37 21.82
C ILE A 280 1.59 3.15 21.45
N GLY A 281 2.73 2.46 21.36
CA GLY A 281 4.01 3.08 21.03
C GLY A 281 5.15 2.09 20.86
N LYS A 282 6.37 2.60 20.68
CA LYS A 282 7.60 1.78 20.55
C LYS A 282 8.31 1.53 21.89
N GLY A 283 7.72 2.03 22.97
CA GLY A 283 8.17 1.97 24.36
C GLY A 283 7.26 2.84 25.22
N LYS A 284 7.31 2.71 26.55
CA LYS A 284 6.52 3.55 27.46
C LYS A 284 6.89 5.04 27.41
N ASP A 285 8.10 5.31 26.95
CA ASP A 285 8.72 6.61 26.66
C ASP A 285 8.41 7.15 25.26
N LYS A 286 7.80 6.33 24.38
CA LYS A 286 7.59 6.61 22.94
C LYS A 286 6.17 6.24 22.53
N ILE A 287 5.20 6.82 23.23
CA ILE A 287 3.77 6.67 22.96
C ILE A 287 3.41 7.47 21.70
N GLU A 288 2.79 6.82 20.71
CA GLU A 288 2.32 7.42 19.45
C GLU A 288 0.80 7.71 19.50
N GLN A 289 0.08 7.06 20.43
CA GLN A 289 -1.36 7.17 20.61
C GLN A 289 -1.75 6.84 22.05
N VAL A 290 -2.65 7.63 22.65
CA VAL A 290 -3.40 7.26 23.86
C VAL A 290 -4.88 7.11 23.50
N ALA A 291 -5.58 6.15 24.13
CA ALA A 291 -6.96 5.84 23.80
C ALA A 291 -7.77 5.34 25.01
N VAL A 292 -9.09 5.48 24.91
CA VAL A 292 -10.06 4.99 25.90
C VAL A 292 -11.17 4.23 25.18
N GLN A 293 -11.33 2.94 25.51
CA GLN A 293 -12.55 2.21 25.27
C GLN A 293 -13.51 2.48 26.43
N PHE A 294 -14.77 2.77 26.12
CA PHE A 294 -15.84 2.97 27.09
C PHE A 294 -17.22 2.68 26.48
N ALA A 295 -18.33 2.92 27.19
CA ALA A 295 -19.69 2.71 26.68
C ALA A 295 -20.60 3.93 26.92
N VAL A 296 -21.28 4.39 25.88
CA VAL A 296 -22.24 5.51 25.92
C VAL A 296 -23.63 4.97 26.29
N ILE A 297 -23.79 4.56 27.55
CA ILE A 297 -25.01 3.97 28.10
C ILE A 297 -25.42 4.65 29.42
N ASN A 298 -26.70 4.50 29.80
CA ASN A 298 -27.27 5.15 30.99
C ASN A 298 -27.16 4.24 32.23
N ASP A 299 -25.93 3.91 32.62
CA ASP A 299 -25.61 3.25 33.89
C ASP A 299 -24.66 4.16 34.69
N ALA A 300 -24.95 4.38 35.98
CA ALA A 300 -24.24 5.38 36.78
C ALA A 300 -22.77 4.99 37.07
N ASN A 301 -22.48 3.70 37.26
CA ASN A 301 -21.13 3.22 37.51
C ASN A 301 -20.29 3.29 36.24
N ILE A 302 -20.84 2.83 35.11
CA ILE A 302 -20.15 2.85 33.82
C ILE A 302 -19.97 4.30 33.32
N VAL A 303 -20.90 5.21 33.58
CA VAL A 303 -20.70 6.66 33.33
C VAL A 303 -19.54 7.19 34.18
N MET A 304 -19.52 6.94 35.49
CA MET A 304 -18.42 7.36 36.38
C MET A 304 -17.06 6.84 35.91
N GLN A 305 -16.97 5.54 35.61
CA GLN A 305 -15.76 4.88 35.12
C GLN A 305 -15.31 5.46 33.77
N SER A 306 -16.25 5.65 32.83
CA SER A 306 -15.98 6.26 31.52
C SER A 306 -15.43 7.68 31.68
N THR A 307 -16.05 8.49 32.54
CA THR A 307 -15.63 9.87 32.83
C THR A 307 -14.21 9.91 33.41
N GLY A 308 -13.90 9.06 34.41
CA GLY A 308 -12.55 9.01 35.00
C GLY A 308 -11.49 8.45 34.05
N GLY A 309 -11.84 7.46 33.22
CA GLY A 309 -10.97 6.93 32.17
C GLY A 309 -10.62 7.98 31.10
N ILE A 310 -11.62 8.75 30.65
CA ILE A 310 -11.44 9.89 29.75
C ILE A 310 -10.58 10.98 30.41
N ALA A 311 -10.89 11.39 31.64
CA ALA A 311 -10.14 12.42 32.36
C ALA A 311 -8.65 12.04 32.56
N ALA A 312 -8.37 10.78 32.92
CA ALA A 312 -7.00 10.30 33.03
C ALA A 312 -6.27 10.26 31.67
N ALA A 313 -6.97 9.89 30.59
CA ALA A 313 -6.38 9.93 29.24
C ALA A 313 -6.08 11.36 28.76
N MET A 314 -6.82 12.38 29.20
CA MET A 314 -6.52 13.78 28.86
C MET A 314 -5.19 14.27 29.42
N LEU A 315 -4.56 13.56 30.36
CA LEU A 315 -3.19 13.83 30.80
C LEU A 315 -2.13 13.58 29.69
N ALA A 316 -2.53 13.01 28.55
CA ALA A 316 -1.73 12.93 27.33
C ALA A 316 -1.79 14.21 26.46
N THR A 317 -2.42 15.29 26.93
CA THR A 317 -2.52 16.57 26.21
C THR A 317 -1.87 17.71 26.98
N PRO A 318 -1.38 18.78 26.30
CA PRO A 318 -0.78 19.94 26.97
C PRO A 318 -1.75 20.73 27.88
N ASN A 319 -3.05 20.51 27.76
CA ASN A 319 -4.08 21.15 28.58
C ASN A 319 -5.24 20.16 28.83
N PRO A 320 -5.11 19.31 29.87
CA PRO A 320 -6.06 18.23 30.12
C PRO A 320 -7.50 18.71 30.32
N ASP A 321 -7.70 19.82 31.03
CA ASP A 321 -9.04 20.38 31.29
C ASP A 321 -9.72 20.87 30.01
N LYS A 322 -8.98 21.56 29.13
CA LYS A 322 -9.49 22.03 27.83
C LYS A 322 -9.81 20.86 26.90
N SER A 323 -8.96 19.84 26.87
CA SER A 323 -9.21 18.62 26.11
C SER A 323 -10.42 17.85 26.66
N PHE A 324 -10.55 17.73 28.00
CA PHE A 324 -11.68 17.08 28.66
C PHE A 324 -13.01 17.75 28.30
N ASN A 325 -13.11 19.08 28.49
CA ASN A 325 -14.30 19.86 28.13
C ASN A 325 -14.65 19.73 26.64
N THR A 326 -13.62 19.64 25.77
CA THR A 326 -13.83 19.38 24.33
C THR A 326 -14.43 17.99 24.09
N VAL A 327 -13.91 16.96 24.75
CA VAL A 327 -14.44 15.58 24.66
C VAL A 327 -15.87 15.48 25.21
N THR A 328 -16.20 16.18 26.31
CA THR A 328 -17.58 16.23 26.81
C THR A 328 -18.54 16.79 25.74
N SER A 329 -18.15 17.87 25.05
CA SER A 329 -18.93 18.43 23.93
C SER A 329 -19.04 17.47 22.73
N MET A 330 -18.00 16.69 22.46
CA MET A 330 -18.03 15.62 21.43
C MET A 330 -18.98 14.48 21.83
N MET A 331 -18.94 14.01 23.08
CA MET A 331 -19.86 12.99 23.60
C MET A 331 -21.32 13.46 23.53
N ASP A 332 -21.58 14.71 23.89
CA ASP A 332 -22.90 15.33 23.84
C ASP A 332 -23.43 15.40 22.39
N THR A 333 -22.56 15.76 21.44
CA THR A 333 -22.83 15.77 20.01
C THR A 333 -23.10 14.37 19.45
N VAL A 334 -22.29 13.37 19.82
CA VAL A 334 -22.47 11.99 19.37
C VAL A 334 -23.70 11.35 20.01
N GLY A 335 -23.99 11.59 21.29
CA GLY A 335 -25.23 11.12 21.95
C GLY A 335 -26.50 11.66 21.28
N LYS A 336 -26.49 12.93 20.84
CA LYS A 336 -27.56 13.54 20.02
C LYS A 336 -27.69 12.87 18.64
N LYS A 337 -26.57 12.49 18.00
CA LYS A 337 -26.54 11.72 16.74
C LYS A 337 -27.04 10.27 16.93
N MET A 338 -26.60 9.55 17.97
CA MET A 338 -26.96 8.15 18.27
C MET A 338 -28.47 7.95 18.38
N LYS A 339 -29.17 8.83 19.12
CA LYS A 339 -30.64 8.80 19.26
C LYS A 339 -31.38 8.80 17.92
N LYS A 340 -30.79 9.37 16.87
CA LYS A 340 -31.32 9.46 15.49
C LYS A 340 -30.73 8.44 14.51
N SER A 341 -29.84 7.53 14.94
CA SER A 341 -29.03 6.72 14.02
C SER A 341 -28.63 5.35 14.57
N LYS A 342 -29.54 4.68 15.31
CA LYS A 342 -29.34 3.33 15.87
C LYS A 342 -28.86 2.27 14.86
N ASN A 343 -29.23 2.43 13.58
CA ASN A 343 -28.89 1.46 12.54
C ASN A 343 -27.53 1.71 11.87
N LYS A 344 -26.82 2.80 12.20
CA LYS A 344 -25.46 3.06 11.67
C LYS A 344 -24.42 2.16 12.34
N GLU A 345 -23.40 1.79 11.58
CA GLU A 345 -22.26 1.00 12.03
C GLU A 345 -21.37 1.77 13.01
N SER A 346 -21.07 3.04 12.68
CA SER A 346 -20.37 3.97 13.55
C SER A 346 -20.94 5.39 13.44
N ILE A 347 -20.58 6.23 14.40
CA ILE A 347 -20.78 7.67 14.41
C ILE A 347 -19.49 8.30 14.91
N GLU A 348 -18.90 9.19 14.11
CA GLU A 348 -17.63 9.84 14.43
C GLU A 348 -17.79 11.35 14.70
N GLU A 349 -16.88 11.88 15.51
CA GLU A 349 -16.64 13.30 15.77
C GLU A 349 -15.14 13.50 15.99
N THR A 350 -14.53 14.48 15.33
CA THR A 350 -13.09 14.77 15.44
C THR A 350 -12.88 16.25 15.77
N LYS A 351 -11.91 16.54 16.63
CA LYS A 351 -11.47 17.89 17.02
C LYS A 351 -9.96 17.97 17.05
N LEU A 352 -9.40 19.15 16.74
CA LEU A 352 -8.00 19.46 16.97
C LEU A 352 -7.90 20.32 18.24
N VAL A 353 -7.09 19.90 19.20
CA VAL A 353 -6.83 20.62 20.46
C VAL A 353 -5.32 20.65 20.68
N ASP A 354 -4.73 21.85 20.66
CA ASP A 354 -3.31 22.09 20.99
C ASP A 354 -2.33 21.21 20.19
N GLY A 355 -2.61 21.03 18.90
CA GLY A 355 -1.83 20.22 17.97
C GLY A 355 -2.16 18.72 18.00
N LEU A 356 -3.01 18.27 18.91
CA LEU A 356 -3.45 16.88 19.00
C LEU A 356 -4.83 16.66 18.38
N THR A 357 -4.96 15.57 17.62
CA THR A 357 -6.24 15.08 17.11
C THR A 357 -6.94 14.28 18.21
N LEU A 358 -8.12 14.74 18.61
CA LEU A 358 -9.06 13.99 19.43
C LEU A 358 -10.13 13.42 18.50
N LYS A 359 -10.23 12.09 18.41
CA LYS A 359 -11.26 11.41 17.61
C LYS A 359 -12.13 10.53 18.51
N LEU A 360 -13.44 10.76 18.50
CA LEU A 360 -14.44 9.93 19.17
C LEU A 360 -15.25 9.16 18.12
N THR A 361 -15.14 7.84 18.14
CA THR A 361 -15.96 6.92 17.35
C THR A 361 -16.85 6.10 18.28
N VAL A 362 -18.15 6.06 18.01
CA VAL A 362 -19.12 5.28 18.79
C VAL A 362 -19.92 4.36 17.88
N HIS A 363 -20.21 3.14 18.33
CA HIS A 363 -20.84 2.09 17.55
C HIS A 363 -22.25 1.76 18.08
N PRO A 364 -23.33 2.35 17.51
CA PRO A 364 -24.70 2.13 17.98
C PRO A 364 -25.13 0.66 17.94
N ARG A 365 -24.66 -0.11 16.96
CA ARG A 365 -24.92 -1.55 16.83
C ARG A 365 -24.23 -2.40 17.89
N LEU A 366 -23.12 -1.94 18.46
CA LEU A 366 -22.34 -2.64 19.49
C LEU A 366 -22.71 -2.13 20.89
N GLY A 367 -24.01 -1.98 21.17
CA GLY A 367 -24.51 -1.50 22.47
C GLY A 367 -24.14 -0.06 22.84
N GLY A 368 -23.51 0.72 21.94
CA GLY A 368 -22.96 2.03 22.25
C GLY A 368 -21.52 2.03 22.76
N ILE A 369 -20.76 0.94 22.55
CA ILE A 369 -19.30 0.92 22.75
C ILE A 369 -18.65 2.07 21.96
N ALA A 370 -17.70 2.74 22.61
CA ALA A 370 -17.05 3.96 22.16
C ALA A 370 -15.53 3.85 22.30
N PHE A 371 -14.83 4.47 21.36
CA PHE A 371 -13.38 4.64 21.35
C PHE A 371 -13.06 6.12 21.20
N LEU A 372 -12.34 6.67 22.17
CA LEU A 372 -11.68 7.97 22.07
C LEU A 372 -10.20 7.72 21.78
N THR A 373 -9.63 8.36 20.76
CA THR A 373 -8.18 8.37 20.52
C THR A 373 -7.62 9.79 20.59
N ILE A 374 -6.36 9.87 21.02
CA ILE A 374 -5.54 11.07 21.17
C ILE A 374 -4.26 10.81 20.37
N GLU A 375 -4.03 11.57 19.31
CA GLU A 375 -2.97 11.32 18.34
C GLU A 375 -2.34 12.63 17.86
N LYS A 376 -1.02 12.73 17.83
CA LYS A 376 -0.33 13.84 17.17
C LYS A 376 -0.16 13.49 15.70
N LEU A 377 -1.04 14.01 14.86
CA LEU A 377 -1.07 13.70 13.43
C LEU A 377 -0.43 14.83 12.63
N GLU A 378 0.56 14.50 11.80
CA GLU A 378 1.18 15.45 10.86
C GLU A 378 0.99 14.98 9.42
N LYS A 379 0.70 15.92 8.52
CA LYS A 379 0.61 15.67 7.08
C LYS A 379 1.98 15.93 6.44
N GLN A 380 2.72 14.86 6.15
CA GLN A 380 4.05 14.92 5.54
C GLN A 380 3.98 14.52 4.05
N PRO A 381 4.90 15.01 3.19
CA PRO A 381 5.00 14.52 1.81
C PRO A 381 5.24 13.02 1.79
N LYS A 382 4.53 12.29 0.93
CA LYS A 382 4.63 10.84 0.83
C LYS A 382 6.03 10.45 0.35
N VAL A 383 6.76 9.68 1.17
CA VAL A 383 8.00 9.03 0.75
C VAL A 383 7.66 7.68 0.13
N PHE A 384 8.22 7.44 -1.06
CA PHE A 384 8.22 6.14 -1.75
C PHE A 384 9.58 5.50 -1.58
N ASN A 385 9.60 4.17 -1.44
CA ASN A 385 10.80 3.35 -1.24
C ASN A 385 11.02 2.42 -2.44
#